data_AF-A0A9W8J2E1-F1
#
_entry.id   AF-A0A9W8J2E1-F1
#
_cell.length_a   1.000
_cell.length_b   1.000
_cell.length_c   1.000
_cell.angle_alpha   90.00
_cell.angle_beta   90.00
_cell.angle_gamma   90.00
#
_symmetry.space_group_name_H-M   'P 1'
#
loop_
_entity.id
_entity.type
_entity.pdbx_description
1 polymer ?
#
loop_
_entity_poly.entity_id
_entity_poly.type
_entity_poly.pdbx_seq_one_letter_code
_entity_poly.pdbx_strand_id
1 'polypeptide(L)'
;MRDAACLTDPTTNTYCFVNAARDTNPTNLYYYSLPLGHKIPERSTDPQCTACLKSLMGLYGTALKDANQAKVLTGLLSTYEGAAEKTLGKCGAGFAQTGLANAADGRDSKIPAGVVILGSVVGSLWMLLGGWSF
;
A
#
# COMPACT_ATOMS: atom_id res chain seq x y z
N MET A 1 -10.84 6.85 -3.30
CA MET A 1 -11.45 6.02 -2.23
C MET A 1 -12.90 5.65 -2.47
N ARG A 2 -13.65 6.35 -3.35
CA ARG A 2 -14.96 5.85 -3.80
C ARG A 2 -14.84 4.49 -4.50
N ASP A 3 -13.68 4.25 -5.10
CA ASP A 3 -13.27 3.01 -5.79
C ASP A 3 -13.37 1.77 -4.90
N ALA A 4 -13.20 1.93 -3.57
CA ALA A 4 -13.39 0.85 -2.61
C ALA A 4 -14.82 0.28 -2.67
N ALA A 5 -15.83 1.14 -2.81
CA ALA A 5 -17.23 0.71 -2.90
C ALA A 5 -17.58 0.11 -4.27
N CYS A 6 -16.77 0.38 -5.29
CA CYS A 6 -16.94 -0.14 -6.65
C CYS A 6 -16.28 -1.51 -6.86
N LEU A 7 -15.57 -2.04 -5.85
CA LEU A 7 -15.00 -3.39 -5.92
C LEU A 7 -16.12 -4.41 -6.08
N THR A 8 -15.96 -5.29 -7.06
CA THR A 8 -16.89 -6.37 -7.34
C THR A 8 -16.33 -7.69 -6.84
N ASP A 9 -17.23 -8.51 -6.30
CA ASP A 9 -16.90 -9.86 -5.90
C ASP A 9 -17.03 -10.80 -7.11
N PRO A 10 -15.93 -11.42 -7.58
CA PRO A 10 -15.98 -12.34 -8.71
C PRO A 10 -16.79 -13.61 -8.42
N THR A 11 -17.06 -13.92 -7.14
CA THR A 11 -17.81 -15.12 -6.76
C THR A 11 -19.33 -14.91 -6.78
N THR A 12 -19.78 -13.72 -6.40
CA THR A 12 -21.21 -13.40 -6.25
C THR A 12 -21.73 -12.42 -7.30
N ASN A 13 -20.84 -11.83 -8.13
CA ASN A 13 -21.17 -10.80 -9.12
C ASN A 13 -21.88 -9.56 -8.53
N THR A 14 -21.67 -9.30 -7.24
CA THR A 14 -22.21 -8.13 -6.52
C THR A 14 -21.08 -7.24 -6.01
N TYR A 15 -21.43 -6.02 -5.57
CA TYR A 15 -20.45 -5.12 -4.97
C TYR A 15 -20.00 -5.62 -3.60
N CYS A 16 -18.69 -5.64 -3.38
CA CYS A 16 -18.06 -6.04 -2.12
C CYS A 16 -18.58 -5.24 -0.92
N PHE A 17 -18.89 -3.96 -1.12
CA PHE A 17 -19.50 -3.12 -0.09
C PHE A 17 -20.90 -3.60 0.29
N VAL A 18 -21.72 -3.97 -0.70
CA VAL A 18 -23.09 -4.47 -0.46
C VAL A 18 -23.04 -5.83 0.24
N ASN A 19 -22.09 -6.69 -0.13
CA ASN A 19 -21.89 -7.97 0.56
C ASN A 19 -21.46 -7.75 2.02
N ALA A 20 -20.52 -6.84 2.28
CA ALA A 20 -20.10 -6.49 3.63
C ALA A 20 -21.22 -5.85 4.47
N ALA A 21 -22.12 -5.07 3.86
CA ALA A 21 -23.25 -4.44 4.53
C ALA A 21 -24.41 -5.42 4.82
N ARG A 22 -24.52 -6.49 4.04
CA ARG A 22 -25.53 -7.55 4.22
C ARG A 22 -25.05 -8.67 5.14
N ASP A 23 -23.75 -8.77 5.38
CA ASP A 23 -23.17 -9.78 6.24
C ASP A 23 -23.64 -9.57 7.70
N THR A 24 -23.98 -10.67 8.36
CA THR A 24 -24.25 -10.71 9.81
C THR A 24 -23.06 -10.22 10.64
N ASN A 25 -21.83 -10.33 10.13
CA ASN A 25 -20.64 -9.80 10.78
C ASN A 25 -20.25 -8.43 10.18
N PRO A 26 -20.39 -7.33 10.94
CA PRO A 26 -20.05 -5.98 10.44
C PRO A 26 -18.53 -5.73 10.35
N THR A 27 -17.69 -6.73 10.63
CA THR A 27 -16.23 -6.60 10.62
C THR A 27 -15.71 -6.04 9.30
N ASN A 28 -16.14 -6.59 8.18
CA ASN A 28 -15.69 -6.15 6.85
C ASN A 28 -16.15 -4.72 6.54
N LEU A 29 -17.28 -4.28 7.12
CA LEU A 29 -17.81 -2.93 6.95
C LEU A 29 -16.91 -1.89 7.64
N TYR A 30 -16.31 -2.21 8.78
CA TYR A 30 -15.37 -1.31 9.47
C TYR A 30 -14.10 -1.03 8.64
N TYR A 31 -13.71 -1.90 7.72
CA TYR A 31 -12.59 -1.60 6.82
C TYR A 31 -12.92 -0.45 5.85
N TYR A 32 -14.20 -0.19 5.57
CA TYR A 32 -14.60 0.95 4.73
C TYR A 32 -14.56 2.29 5.48
N SER A 33 -14.44 2.30 6.80
CA SER A 33 -14.28 3.54 7.59
C SER A 33 -12.82 3.93 7.83
N LEU A 34 -11.86 3.08 7.47
CA LEU A 34 -10.42 3.37 7.58
C LEU A 34 -10.01 4.69 6.87
N PRO A 35 -10.48 5.00 5.64
CA PRO A 35 -10.12 6.27 5.00
C PRO A 35 -10.58 7.51 5.76
N LEU A 36 -11.57 7.37 6.65
CA LEU A 36 -12.08 8.43 7.51
C LEU A 36 -11.29 8.55 8.82
N GLY A 37 -10.22 7.79 9.02
CA GLY A 37 -9.44 7.80 10.26
C GLY A 37 -10.05 7.00 11.40
N HIS A 38 -11.06 6.17 11.12
CA HIS A 38 -11.65 5.29 12.14
C HIS A 38 -10.89 3.98 12.21
N LYS A 39 -10.30 3.71 13.38
CA LYS A 39 -9.62 2.43 13.64
C LYS A 39 -10.63 1.30 13.77
N ILE A 40 -10.21 0.10 13.40
CA ILE A 40 -10.99 -1.11 13.64
C ILE A 40 -11.00 -1.37 15.15
N PRO A 41 -12.17 -1.62 15.78
CA PRO A 41 -12.21 -1.95 17.18
C PRO A 41 -11.37 -3.21 17.46
N GLU A 42 -10.57 -3.20 18.53
CA GLU A 42 -9.81 -4.39 18.94
C GLU A 42 -10.75 -5.57 19.23
N ARG A 43 -11.90 -5.26 19.85
CA ARG A 43 -12.99 -6.19 20.17
C ARG A 43 -13.83 -6.62 18.96
N SER A 44 -13.61 -6.03 17.77
CA SER A 44 -14.37 -6.42 16.58
C SER A 44 -14.01 -7.85 16.18
N THR A 45 -15.04 -8.63 15.79
CA THR A 45 -14.94 -10.02 15.32
C THR A 45 -13.89 -10.17 14.22
N ASP A 46 -13.33 -11.37 14.07
CA ASP A 46 -12.24 -11.62 13.13
C ASP A 46 -12.63 -11.30 11.67
N PRO A 47 -11.69 -10.74 10.87
CA PRO A 47 -11.95 -10.46 9.46
C PRO A 47 -12.35 -11.74 8.73
N GLN A 48 -13.32 -11.65 7.83
CA GLN A 48 -13.85 -12.83 7.13
C GLN A 48 -12.94 -13.35 6.01
N CYS A 49 -11.74 -12.77 5.85
CA CYS A 49 -10.72 -13.20 4.88
C CYS A 49 -11.24 -13.45 3.45
N THR A 50 -12.19 -12.62 3.02
CA THR A 50 -12.83 -12.75 1.70
C THR A 50 -11.95 -12.16 0.59
N ALA A 51 -12.20 -12.56 -0.65
CA ALA A 51 -11.57 -11.96 -1.83
C ALA A 51 -11.81 -10.43 -1.89
N CYS A 52 -12.98 -9.99 -1.45
CA CYS A 52 -13.33 -8.58 -1.30
C CYS A 52 -12.42 -7.85 -0.31
N LEU A 53 -12.19 -8.42 0.87
CA LEU A 53 -11.31 -7.81 1.87
C LEU A 53 -9.88 -7.70 1.36
N LYS A 54 -9.38 -8.76 0.71
CA LYS A 54 -8.05 -8.76 0.07
C LYS A 54 -7.92 -7.66 -0.98
N SER A 55 -8.92 -7.52 -1.86
CA SER A 55 -8.93 -6.50 -2.91
C SER A 55 -9.02 -5.09 -2.32
N LEU A 56 -9.81 -4.91 -1.26
CA LEU A 56 -9.96 -3.65 -0.54
C LEU A 56 -8.65 -3.20 0.11
N MET A 57 -7.99 -4.09 0.85
CA MET A 57 -6.69 -3.80 1.46
C MET A 57 -5.60 -3.58 0.41
N GLY A 58 -5.64 -4.32 -0.70
CA GLY A 58 -4.75 -4.08 -1.84
C GLY A 58 -4.93 -2.68 -2.46
N LEU A 59 -6.18 -2.23 -2.61
CA LEU A 59 -6.51 -0.90 -3.13
C LEU A 59 -6.02 0.21 -2.18
N TYR A 60 -6.25 0.07 -0.88
CA TYR A 60 -5.74 0.99 0.12
C TYR A 60 -4.21 1.02 0.16
N GLY A 61 -3.56 -0.14 0.15
CA GLY A 61 -2.11 -0.21 0.12
C GLY A 61 -1.53 0.45 -1.12
N THR A 62 -2.16 0.28 -2.28
CA THR A 62 -1.74 0.93 -3.53
C THR A 62 -1.95 2.45 -3.47
N ALA A 63 -3.07 2.92 -2.91
CA ALA A 63 -3.30 4.35 -2.71
C ALA A 63 -2.28 4.99 -1.75
N LEU A 64 -1.85 4.25 -0.71
CA LEU A 64 -0.83 4.74 0.21
C LEU A 64 0.60 4.68 -0.33
N LYS A 65 0.87 3.86 -1.36
CA LYS A 65 2.18 3.87 -2.05
C LYS A 65 2.43 5.15 -2.83
N ASP A 66 1.38 5.80 -3.32
CA ASP A 66 1.50 7.09 -3.96
C ASP A 66 1.62 8.18 -2.90
N ALA A 67 2.80 8.82 -2.83
CA ALA A 67 3.09 9.87 -1.85
C ALA A 67 2.09 11.04 -1.92
N ASN A 68 1.58 11.38 -3.10
CA ASN A 68 0.60 12.46 -3.24
C ASN A 68 -0.75 12.06 -2.63
N GLN A 69 -1.18 10.81 -2.86
CA GLN A 69 -2.43 10.30 -2.29
C GLN A 69 -2.31 10.07 -0.79
N ALA A 70 -1.19 9.52 -0.32
CA ALA A 70 -0.92 9.32 1.11
C ALA A 70 -1.01 10.63 1.91
N LYS A 71 -0.52 11.75 1.35
CA LYS A 71 -0.60 13.07 1.97
C LYS A 71 -2.04 13.59 2.13
N VAL A 72 -2.94 13.21 1.21
CA VAL A 72 -4.36 13.58 1.28
C VAL A 72 -5.16 12.60 2.14
N LEU A 73 -4.73 11.34 2.19
CA LEU A 73 -5.38 10.23 2.87
C LEU A 73 -4.78 9.99 4.27
N THR A 74 -4.57 11.05 5.06
CA THR A 74 -3.97 10.96 6.40
C THR A 74 -4.77 10.07 7.36
N GLY A 75 -6.10 10.07 7.23
CA GLY A 75 -6.99 9.16 7.97
C GLY A 75 -6.71 7.70 7.65
N LEU A 76 -6.56 7.36 6.37
CA LEU A 76 -6.18 6.00 5.98
C LEU A 76 -4.77 5.67 6.48
N LEU A 77 -3.80 6.56 6.26
CA LEU A 77 -2.40 6.35 6.62
C LEU A 77 -2.25 5.98 8.12
N SER A 78 -2.96 6.70 8.99
CA SER A 78 -2.90 6.49 10.45
C SER A 78 -3.64 5.24 10.96
N THR A 79 -4.55 4.67 10.17
CA THR A 79 -5.39 3.54 10.59
C THR A 79 -5.10 2.24 9.86
N TYR A 80 -4.50 2.34 8.67
CA TYR A 80 -4.25 1.22 7.78
C TYR A 80 -3.26 0.22 8.36
N GLU A 81 -2.20 0.66 9.05
CA GLU A 81 -1.16 -0.26 9.55
C GLU A 81 -1.73 -1.26 10.57
N GLY A 82 -2.47 -0.78 11.58
CA GLY A 82 -3.12 -1.67 12.54
C GLY A 82 -4.19 -2.57 11.91
N ALA A 83 -4.88 -2.09 10.88
CA ALA A 83 -5.83 -2.92 10.13
C ALA A 83 -5.12 -3.99 9.29
N ALA A 84 -4.00 -3.64 8.66
CA ALA A 84 -3.19 -4.54 7.85
C ALA A 84 -2.57 -5.64 8.72
N GLU A 85 -2.03 -5.32 9.90
CA GLU A 85 -1.51 -6.27 10.86
C GLU A 85 -2.59 -7.24 11.35
N LYS A 86 -3.78 -6.73 11.73
CA LYS A 86 -4.90 -7.57 12.15
C LYS A 86 -5.35 -8.51 11.02
N THR A 87 -5.38 -8.01 9.79
CA THR A 87 -5.74 -8.81 8.61
C THR A 87 -4.68 -9.88 8.31
N LEU A 88 -3.40 -9.52 8.34
CA LEU A 88 -2.29 -10.47 8.13
C LEU A 88 -2.26 -11.55 9.20
N GLY A 89 -2.45 -11.19 10.47
CA GLY A 89 -2.45 -12.14 11.59
C GLY A 89 -3.59 -13.15 11.53
N LYS A 90 -4.72 -12.81 10.90
CA LYS A 90 -5.91 -13.68 10.82
C LYS A 90 -6.09 -14.37 9.48
N CYS A 91 -5.81 -13.68 8.38
CA CYS A 91 -6.02 -14.16 7.02
C CYS A 91 -4.75 -14.69 6.34
N GLY A 92 -3.57 -14.36 6.88
CA GLY A 92 -2.29 -14.78 6.34
C GLY A 92 -1.69 -13.83 5.30
N ALA A 93 -0.53 -14.23 4.80
CA ALA A 93 0.28 -13.44 3.87
C ALA A 93 -0.48 -13.10 2.57
N GLY A 94 -0.27 -11.89 2.07
CA GLY A 94 -0.84 -11.42 0.80
C GLY A 94 -2.27 -10.86 0.90
N PHE A 95 -2.84 -10.74 2.10
CA PHE A 95 -4.12 -10.05 2.30
C PHE A 95 -3.97 -8.54 2.44
N ALA A 96 -2.89 -8.08 3.06
CA ALA A 96 -2.58 -6.66 3.23
C ALA A 96 -1.07 -6.44 3.13
N GLN A 97 -0.67 -5.22 2.80
CA GLN A 97 0.71 -4.77 2.79
C GLN A 97 0.96 -3.96 4.08
N THR A 98 2.07 -4.14 4.76
CA THR A 98 2.44 -3.36 5.97
C THR A 98 3.63 -2.44 5.67
N GLY A 99 3.96 -1.53 6.60
CA GLY A 99 5.11 -0.62 6.44
C GLY A 99 4.94 0.45 5.37
N LEU A 100 3.70 0.73 4.94
CA LEU A 100 3.39 1.71 3.90
C LEU A 100 3.49 3.16 4.40
N ALA A 101 3.38 3.38 5.71
CA ALA A 101 3.52 4.72 6.30
C ALA A 101 4.93 5.31 6.08
N ASN A 102 5.95 4.47 6.07
CA ASN A 102 7.35 4.88 5.86
C ASN A 102 7.66 5.21 4.38
N ALA A 103 6.83 4.75 3.43
CA ALA A 103 7.05 5.01 2.00
C ALA A 103 6.68 6.46 1.63
N ALA A 104 5.79 7.10 2.39
CA ALA A 104 5.41 8.50 2.20
C ALA A 104 6.47 9.50 2.72
N ASP A 105 7.33 9.07 3.66
CA ASP A 105 8.33 9.92 4.32
C ASP A 105 9.76 9.79 3.74
N GLY A 106 9.97 8.94 2.72
CA GLY A 106 11.32 8.43 2.43
C GLY A 106 11.74 8.35 0.97
N ARG A 107 11.40 9.33 0.12
CA ARG A 107 12.32 9.74 -0.96
C ARG A 107 13.07 11.02 -0.59
N ASP A 108 13.41 11.20 0.68
CA ASP A 108 14.62 11.95 1.00
C ASP A 108 15.77 10.95 0.90
N SER A 109 16.27 10.77 -0.33
CA SER A 109 17.53 10.10 -0.56
C SER A 109 18.61 11.00 0.06
N LYS A 110 18.76 10.95 1.39
CA LYS A 110 19.97 11.42 2.07
C LYS A 110 21.07 10.49 1.65
N ILE A 111 21.64 10.78 0.48
CA ILE A 111 23.00 10.42 0.17
C ILE A 111 23.79 11.00 1.35
N PRO A 112 24.37 10.18 2.24
CA PRO A 112 25.25 10.73 3.25
C PRO A 112 26.36 11.45 2.49
N ALA A 113 26.58 12.72 2.79
CA ALA A 113 27.57 13.60 2.15
C ALA A 113 29.04 13.13 2.30
N GLY A 114 29.27 11.88 2.68
CA GLY A 114 30.58 11.26 2.89
C GLY A 114 30.85 10.00 2.06
N VAL A 115 29.93 9.52 1.21
CA VAL A 115 30.24 8.39 0.30
C VAL A 115 30.72 8.93 -1.04
N VAL A 116 32.00 9.28 -1.08
CA VAL A 116 32.75 9.44 -2.33
C VAL A 116 33.05 8.02 -2.82
N ILE A 117 32.23 7.49 -3.74
CA ILE A 117 32.58 6.24 -4.43
C ILE A 117 33.74 6.55 -5.37
N LEU A 118 34.96 6.26 -4.89
CA LEU A 118 36.14 6.09 -5.72
C LEU A 118 35.99 4.77 -6.49
N GLY A 119 35.52 4.85 -7.73
CA GLY A 119 35.44 3.72 -8.66
C GLY A 119 34.35 3.98 -9.71
N SER A 120 34.61 4.08 -11.02
CA SER A 120 35.71 3.53 -11.80
C SER A 120 35.91 4.40 -13.05
N VAL A 121 37.12 4.91 -13.27
CA VAL A 121 37.54 5.47 -14.56
C VAL A 121 37.81 4.30 -15.52
N VAL A 122 36.75 3.63 -15.96
CA VAL A 122 36.81 2.62 -17.02
C VAL A 122 35.63 2.90 -17.95
N GLY A 123 35.78 3.91 -18.81
CA GLY A 123 34.74 4.29 -19.75
C GLY A 123 35.07 5.48 -20.65
N SER A 124 36.02 6.34 -20.27
CA SER A 124 36.27 7.60 -21.00
C SER A 124 37.60 7.67 -21.74
N LEU A 125 38.45 6.62 -21.69
CA LEU A 125 39.75 6.61 -22.37
C LEU A 125 39.69 6.10 -23.82
N TRP A 126 38.54 5.59 -24.28
CA TRP A 126 38.34 5.14 -25.66
C TRP A 126 37.85 6.25 -26.62
N MET A 127 37.64 7.48 -26.14
CA MET A 127 37.20 8.61 -26.98
C MET A 127 38.31 9.62 -27.33
N LEU A 128 39.57 9.37 -26.96
CA LEU A 128 40.70 10.27 -27.25
C LEU A 128 41.79 9.69 -28.16
N LEU A 129 41.64 8.47 -28.66
CA LEU A 129 42.63 7.82 -29.55
C LEU A 129 42.04 7.32 -30.89
N GLY A 130 40.95 7.91 -31.36
CA GLY A 130 40.29 7.52 -32.61
C GLY A 130 40.25 8.58 -33.71
N GLY A 131 40.96 9.70 -33.55
CA GLY A 131 40.79 10.89 -34.39
C GLY A 131 42.07 11.48 -34.96
N TRP A 132 42.98 10.67 -35.53
CA TRP A 132 43.94 11.14 -36.56
C TRP A 132 44.65 9.96 -37.25
N SER A 133 44.16 9.50 -38.40
CA SER A 133 44.98 9.10 -39.57
C SER A 133 44.18 8.36 -40.64
N PHE A 134 44.31 8.90 -41.86
CA PHE A 134 43.83 8.46 -43.19
C PHE A 134 42.36 8.68 -43.54
#